data_AF-A0A9N7U8A0-F1
#
_entry.id   AF-A0A9N7U8A0-F1
#
_cell.length_a   1.000
_cell.length_b   1.000
_cell.length_c   1.000
_cell.angle_alpha   90.00
_cell.angle_beta   90.00
_cell.angle_gamma   90.00
#
_symmetry.space_group_name_H-M   'P 1'
#
loop_
_entity.id
_entity.type
_entity.pdbx_description
1 polymer ?
#
loop_
_entity_poly.entity_id
_entity_poly.type
_entity_poly.pdbx_seq_one_letter_code
_entity_poly.pdbx_strand_id
1 'polypeptide(L)'
;MILIDEEKTWEEALDYCREKHDDLVSITDQAQQESVQNKVGTARTPFIWLGLRYTCTLDIWFWVNGEIAVSDTVPGGGVVCLGRR
;
A
#
# COMPACT_ATOMS: atom_id res chain seq x y z
N MET A 1 2.82 2.14 12.03
CA MET A 1 3.17 1.39 10.80
C MET A 1 4.16 0.28 11.13
N ILE A 2 3.83 -0.98 10.83
CA ILE A 2 4.67 -2.18 11.06
C ILE A 2 4.87 -2.88 9.70
N LEU A 3 6.04 -3.48 9.48
CA LEU A 3 6.28 -4.34 8.31
C LEU A 3 6.09 -5.80 8.75
N ILE A 4 5.22 -6.53 8.05
CA ILE A 4 4.96 -7.95 8.32
C ILE A 4 5.58 -8.75 7.18
N ASP A 5 6.53 -9.61 7.51
CA ASP A 5 7.29 -10.44 6.58
C ASP A 5 6.63 -11.81 6.41
N GLU A 6 5.36 -11.81 5.99
CA GLU A 6 4.60 -13.03 5.71
C GLU A 6 4.09 -13.03 4.27
N GLU A 7 4.21 -14.17 3.60
CA GLU A 7 3.64 -14.36 2.26
C GLU A 7 2.13 -14.52 2.39
N LYS A 8 1.41 -13.51 1.91
CA LYS A 8 -0.06 -13.45 1.87
C LYS A 8 -0.50 -12.82 0.56
N THR A 9 -1.72 -13.10 0.12
CA THR A 9 -2.38 -12.30 -0.93
C THR A 9 -2.78 -10.92 -0.40
N TRP A 10 -3.12 -9.97 -1.28
CA TRP A 10 -3.56 -8.63 -0.85
C TRP A 10 -4.79 -8.70 0.07
N GLU A 11 -5.76 -9.55 -0.25
CA GLU A 11 -6.98 -9.74 0.55
C GLU A 11 -6.65 -10.33 1.91
N GLU A 12 -5.85 -11.40 1.97
CA GLU A 12 -5.41 -12.00 3.23
C GLU A 12 -4.56 -11.04 4.07
N ALA A 13 -3.72 -10.22 3.44
CA ALA A 13 -2.92 -9.21 4.13
C ALA A 13 -3.81 -8.11 4.72
N LEU A 14 -4.86 -7.69 4.00
CA LEU A 14 -5.85 -6.73 4.48
C LEU A 14 -6.61 -7.29 5.69
N ASP A 15 -7.13 -8.50 5.57
CA ASP A 15 -7.89 -9.15 6.64
C ASP A 15 -7.01 -9.41 7.86
N TYR A 16 -5.79 -9.91 7.65
CA TYR A 16 -4.81 -10.10 8.73
C TYR A 16 -4.48 -8.79 9.47
N CYS A 17 -4.26 -7.71 8.71
CA CYS A 17 -4.01 -6.39 9.30
C CYS A 17 -5.23 -5.95 10.13
N ARG A 18 -6.45 -6.04 9.59
CA ARG A 18 -7.69 -5.65 10.31
C ARG A 18 -7.99 -6.48 11.54
N GLU A 19 -7.65 -7.77 11.54
CA GLU A 19 -7.93 -8.67 12.66
C GLU A 19 -6.88 -8.59 13.78
N LYS A 20 -5.61 -8.38 13.43
CA LYS A 20 -4.48 -8.48 14.36
C LYS A 20 -3.79 -7.16 14.66
N HIS A 21 -3.99 -6.17 13.80
CA HIS A 21 -3.30 -4.88 13.80
C HIS A 21 -4.29 -3.76 13.41
N ASP A 22 -3.77 -2.68 12.81
CA ASP A 22 -4.56 -1.63 12.14
C ASP A 22 -4.79 -1.99 10.66
N ASP A 23 -5.30 -1.07 9.85
CA ASP A 23 -5.42 -1.26 8.39
C ASP A 23 -4.06 -1.26 7.65
N LEU A 24 -4.09 -1.74 6.39
CA LEU A 24 -2.97 -1.56 5.46
C LEU A 24 -2.64 -0.08 5.27
N VAL A 25 -1.35 0.20 5.11
CA VAL A 25 -0.84 1.56 4.98
C VAL A 25 -1.44 2.27 3.77
N SER A 26 -1.98 3.46 4.03
CA SER A 26 -2.36 4.43 3.01
C SER A 26 -1.30 5.53 2.96
N ILE A 27 -0.92 5.98 1.76
CA ILE A 27 0.07 7.04 1.57
C ILE A 27 -0.67 8.30 1.13
N THR A 28 -0.80 9.23 2.08
CA THR A 28 -1.61 10.45 1.97
C THR A 28 -0.73 11.69 2.09
N ASP A 29 0.49 11.55 2.62
CA ASP A 29 1.46 12.62 2.79
C ASP A 29 2.90 12.16 2.49
N GLN A 30 3.81 13.12 2.30
CA GLN A 30 5.21 12.85 1.98
C GLN A 30 5.96 12.15 3.12
N ALA A 31 5.63 12.43 4.38
CA ALA A 31 6.31 11.80 5.52
C ALA A 31 5.97 10.30 5.60
N GLN A 32 4.73 9.93 5.28
CA GLN A 32 4.31 8.54 5.12
C GLN A 32 5.03 7.88 3.95
N GLN A 33 5.17 8.57 2.81
CA GLN A 33 5.91 8.06 1.67
C GLN A 33 7.38 7.76 2.03
N GLU A 34 8.06 8.69 2.71
CA GLU A 34 9.43 8.50 3.21
C GLU A 34 9.52 7.34 4.21
N SER A 35 8.54 7.21 5.11
CA SER A 35 8.48 6.09 6.06
C SER A 35 8.33 4.73 5.36
N VAL A 36 7.47 4.66 4.34
CA VAL A 36 7.29 3.45 3.52
C VAL A 36 8.57 3.11 2.76
N GLN A 37 9.21 4.08 2.12
CA GLN A 37 10.47 3.86 1.39
C GLN A 37 11.57 3.31 2.30
N ASN A 38 11.71 3.87 3.51
CA ASN A 38 12.67 3.36 4.49
C ASN A 38 12.38 1.91 4.89
N LYS A 39 11.11 1.54 5.05
CA LYS A 39 10.70 0.17 5.39
C LYS A 39 10.87 -0.80 4.23
N VAL A 40 10.59 -0.37 2.99
CA VAL A 40 10.86 -1.15 1.78
C VAL A 40 12.34 -1.48 1.67
N GLY A 41 13.23 -0.53 1.98
CA GLY A 41 14.68 -0.78 2.01
C GLY A 41 15.11 -1.85 3.02
N THR A 42 14.30 -2.11 4.04
CA THR A 42 14.54 -3.16 5.04
C THR A 42 13.76 -4.45 4.78
N ALA A 43 12.88 -4.47 3.78
CA ALA A 43 12.07 -5.62 3.46
C ALA A 43 12.92 -6.72 2.82
N ARG A 44 12.62 -7.98 3.17
CA ARG A 44 13.29 -9.16 2.60
C ARG A 44 12.73 -9.54 1.23
N THR A 45 11.46 -9.20 0.99
CA THR A 45 10.79 -9.45 -0.28
C THR A 45 10.90 -8.24 -1.21
N PRO A 46 10.99 -8.46 -2.53
CA PRO A 46 10.98 -7.37 -3.51
C PRO A 46 9.61 -6.69 -3.64
N PHE A 47 8.57 -7.25 -3.03
CA PHE A 47 7.19 -6.79 -3.13
C PHE A 47 6.56 -6.70 -1.73
N ILE A 48 5.82 -5.63 -1.47
CA ILE A 48 5.12 -5.39 -0.19
C ILE A 48 3.68 -4.94 -0.46
N TRP A 49 2.70 -5.48 0.25
CA TRP A 49 1.31 -5.03 0.09
C TRP A 49 1.07 -3.69 0.77
N LEU A 50 0.38 -2.80 0.04
CA LEU A 50 -0.11 -1.51 0.54
C LEU A 50 -1.63 -1.47 0.45
N GLY A 51 -2.25 -0.52 1.14
CA GLY A 51 -3.70 -0.36 1.21
C GLY A 51 -4.34 0.24 -0.05
N LEU A 52 -3.68 0.15 -1.22
CA LEU A 52 -4.15 0.73 -2.45
C LEU A 52 -5.00 -0.29 -3.23
N ARG A 53 -6.23 0.09 -3.62
CA ARG A 53 -7.14 -0.76 -4.39
C ARG A 53 -7.66 -0.03 -5.63
N TYR A 54 -7.72 -0.75 -6.74
CA TYR A 54 -8.30 -0.26 -7.98
C TYR A 54 -9.77 -0.67 -8.09
N THR A 55 -10.62 0.27 -8.52
CA THR A 55 -12.03 0.02 -8.83
C THR A 55 -12.26 0.18 -10.33
N CYS A 56 -12.51 -0.94 -11.04
CA CYS A 56 -12.77 -0.92 -12.48
C CYS A 56 -14.04 -0.16 -12.87
N THR A 57 -15.05 -0.07 -11.99
CA THR A 57 -16.33 0.59 -12.30
C THR A 57 -16.24 2.11 -12.33
N LEU A 58 -15.29 2.68 -11.57
CA LEU A 58 -15.08 4.11 -11.43
C LEU A 58 -13.76 4.57 -12.07
N ASP A 59 -12.94 3.64 -12.52
CA ASP A 59 -11.59 3.88 -13.07
C ASP A 59 -10.70 4.72 -12.13
N ILE A 60 -10.80 4.45 -10.82
CA ILE A 60 -10.03 5.16 -9.79
C ILE A 60 -9.30 4.19 -8.87
N TRP A 61 -8.19 4.70 -8.35
CA TRP A 61 -7.49 4.12 -7.22
C TRP A 61 -7.99 4.75 -5.92
N PHE A 62 -8.21 3.94 -4.91
CA PHE A 62 -8.59 4.40 -3.58
C PHE A 62 -7.82 3.63 -2.52
N TRP A 63 -7.56 4.32 -1.43
CA TRP A 63 -6.92 3.78 -0.26
C TRP A 63 -7.97 3.12 0.65
N VAL A 64 -7.56 2.11 1.42
CA VAL A 64 -8.43 1.44 2.39
C VAL A 64 -8.97 2.37 3.49
N ASN A 65 -8.33 3.52 3.70
CA ASN A 65 -8.81 4.58 4.60
C ASN A 65 -9.98 5.41 4.01
N GLY A 66 -10.36 5.18 2.74
CA GLY A 66 -11.44 5.88 2.05
C GLY A 66 -11.00 7.07 1.21
N GLU A 67 -9.70 7.39 1.15
CA GLU A 67 -9.19 8.49 0.32
C GLU A 67 -8.98 8.06 -1.13
N ILE A 68 -9.33 8.92 -2.07
CA ILE A 68 -9.11 8.69 -3.50
C ILE A 68 -7.65 9.04 -3.80
N ALA A 69 -6.91 8.09 -4.38
CA ALA A 69 -5.58 8.35 -4.90
C ALA A 69 -5.72 9.06 -6.25
N VAL A 70 -5.87 10.39 -6.21
CA VAL A 70 -5.86 11.22 -7.41
C VAL A 70 -4.41 11.33 -7.89
N SER A 71 -4.18 11.03 -9.17
CA SER A 71 -2.87 10.94 -9.83
C SER A 71 -1.96 12.19 -9.72
N ASP A 72 -2.44 13.29 -9.14
CA ASP A 72 -1.76 14.59 -9.14
C ASP A 72 -0.88 14.87 -7.91
N THR A 73 -0.85 13.96 -6.92
CA THR A 73 -0.05 14.16 -5.69
C THR A 73 0.83 12.96 -5.34
N VAL A 74 1.57 12.44 -6.31
CA VAL A 74 2.83 11.74 -5.99
C VAL A 74 4.01 12.60 -6.47
N PRO A 75 4.45 13.61 -5.68
CA PRO A 75 5.66 14.35 -6.00
C PRO A 75 6.84 13.38 -5.89
N GLY A 76 7.30 12.86 -7.02
CA GLY A 76 8.38 11.85 -7.09
C GLY A 76 7.92 10.43 -7.33
N GLY A 77 6.87 10.23 -8.15
CA GLY A 77 6.27 8.95 -8.53
C GLY A 77 7.26 7.89 -9.01
N GLY A 78 7.78 7.09 -8.08
CA GLY A 78 8.13 5.70 -8.31
C GLY A 78 6.87 4.87 -8.10
N VAL A 79 6.38 4.23 -9.15
CA VAL A 79 5.29 3.24 -9.07
C VAL A 79 5.84 2.02 -8.32
N VAL A 80 5.33 1.71 -7.12
CA VAL A 80 5.57 0.40 -6.49
C VAL A 80 4.62 -0.59 -7.18
N CYS A 81 5.08 -1.18 -8.28
CA CYS A 81 4.37 -2.25 -8.96
C CYS A 81 4.39 -3.51 -8.07
N LEU A 82 3.24 -3.90 -7.57
CA LEU A 82 3.00 -5.26 -7.06
C LEU A 82 2.38 -6.05 -8.20
N GLY A 83 3.13 -7.01 -8.75
CA GLY A 83 2.73 -7.83 -9.91
C GLY A 83 1.62 -8.84 -9.57
N ARG A 84 1.04 -9.59 -10.53
CA ARG A 84 1.53 -9.95 -11.88
C ARG A 84 0.39 -10.32 -12.86
N ARG A 85 0.39 -9.76 -14.07
CA ARG A 85 0.86 -10.37 -15.33
C ARG A 85 1.18 -9.24 -16.32
#